data_AF-A0A2D5YA67-F1
#
_entry.id   AF-A0A2D5YA67-F1
#
_cell.length_a   1.000
_cell.length_b   1.000
_cell.length_c   1.000
_cell.angle_alpha   90.00
_cell.angle_beta   90.00
_cell.angle_gamma   90.00
#
_symmetry.space_group_name_H-M   'P 1'
#
loop_
_entity.id
_entity.type
_entity.pdbx_description
1 polymer ?
#
loop_
_entity_poly.entity_id
_entity_poly.type
_entity_poly.pdbx_seq_one_letter_code
_entity_poly.pdbx_strand_id
1 'polypeptide(L)' 'MDGTKVLAYGDNGPKHKPEKPQACVWVNQYGKGKVFATTIGHHNETVSTKEFLDLITNGVRWATGHK' A
#
# COMPACT_ATOMS: atom_id res chain seq x y z
N MET A 1 14.16 -5.80 7.04
CA MET A 1 13.58 -6.74 6.07
C MET A 1 14.14 -6.38 4.72
N ASP A 2 15.07 -7.17 4.22
CA ASP A 2 15.74 -6.88 2.96
C ASP A 2 14.74 -6.92 1.80
N GLY A 3 14.94 -6.03 0.82
CA GLY A 3 14.08 -5.94 -0.36
C GLY A 3 12.75 -5.19 -0.16
N THR A 4 12.41 -4.75 1.05
CA THR A 4 11.19 -3.96 1.30
C THR A 4 11.41 -2.48 1.04
N LYS A 5 10.51 -1.87 0.26
CA LYS A 5 10.41 -0.42 0.09
C LYS A 5 9.01 0.03 0.48
N VAL A 6 8.90 0.86 1.52
CA VAL A 6 7.64 1.54 1.86
C VAL A 6 7.38 2.65 0.85
N LEU A 7 6.16 2.71 0.35
CA LEU A 7 5.69 3.68 -0.64
C LEU A 7 4.86 4.80 -0.01
N ALA A 8 4.11 4.48 1.06
CA ALA A 8 3.29 5.45 1.77
C ALA A 8 3.18 5.11 3.26
N TYR A 9 3.12 6.17 4.06
CA TYR A 9 2.80 6.10 5.48
C TYR A 9 1.49 6.85 5.76
N GLY A 10 0.78 6.49 6.83
CA GLY A 10 -0.45 7.15 7.26
C GLY A 10 -0.60 7.21 8.78
N ASP A 11 -1.55 8.01 9.25
CA ASP A 11 -2.01 8.04 10.64
C ASP A 11 -3.54 8.13 10.72
N ASN A 12 -4.09 7.94 11.92
CA ASN A 12 -5.54 7.99 12.17
C ASN A 12 -6.01 9.39 12.63
N GLY A 13 -5.29 10.44 12.25
CA GLY A 13 -5.58 11.81 12.64
C GLY A 13 -5.34 12.11 14.13
N PRO A 14 -5.68 13.32 14.60
CA PRO A 14 -5.27 13.81 15.92
C PRO A 14 -5.88 13.02 17.09
N LYS A 15 -7.05 12.37 16.89
CA LYS A 15 -7.75 11.63 17.95
C LYS A 15 -7.09 10.29 18.30
N HIS A 16 -6.47 9.63 17.31
CA HIS A 16 -5.79 8.34 17.48
C HIS A 16 -4.40 8.39 16.84
N LYS A 17 -3.67 9.47 17.06
CA LYS A 17 -2.37 9.71 16.42
C LYS A 17 -1.31 8.75 17.00
N PRO A 18 -0.68 7.90 16.18
CA PRO A 18 0.45 7.11 16.61
C PRO A 18 1.69 7.99 16.80
N GLU A 19 2.66 7.54 17.59
CA GLU A 19 3.94 8.25 17.80
C GLU A 19 4.70 8.47 16.48
N LYS A 20 4.56 7.54 15.53
CA LYS A 20 5.14 7.61 14.19
C LYS A 20 4.09 7.22 13.14
N PRO A 21 4.12 7.84 11.94
CA PRO A 21 3.32 7.38 10.82
C PRO A 21 3.55 5.89 10.54
N GLN A 22 2.46 5.17 10.30
CA GLN A 22 2.47 3.73 10.07
C GLN A 22 2.63 3.43 8.59
N ALA A 23 3.40 2.41 8.22
CA ALA A 23 3.52 2.01 6.83
C ALA A 23 2.15 1.48 6.33
N CYS A 24 1.62 2.10 5.28
CA CYS A 24 0.31 1.76 4.74
C CYS A 24 0.39 1.08 3.37
N VAL A 25 1.44 1.36 2.60
CA VAL A 25 1.67 0.76 1.28
C VAL A 25 3.14 0.44 1.12
N TRP A 26 3.48 -0.77 0.66
CA TRP A 26 4.85 -1.16 0.39
C TRP A 26 4.96 -2.18 -0.74
N VAL A 27 6.19 -2.31 -1.25
CA VAL A 27 6.59 -3.39 -2.13
C VAL A 27 7.74 -4.17 -1.52
N ASN A 28 7.85 -5.45 -1.84
CA ASN A 28 8.96 -6.30 -1.42
C ASN A 28 9.34 -7.30 -2.51
N GLN A 29 10.64 -7.62 -2.59
CA GLN A 29 11.13 -8.77 -3.33
C GLN A 29 11.34 -9.94 -2.35
N TYR A 30 10.50 -10.97 -2.47
CA TYR A 30 10.59 -12.18 -1.64
C TYR A 30 10.99 -13.37 -2.50
N GLY A 31 12.26 -13.76 -2.44
CA GLY A 31 12.84 -14.72 -3.38
C GLY A 31 12.67 -14.23 -4.83
N LYS A 32 12.03 -15.02 -5.68
CA LYS A 32 11.73 -14.64 -7.08
C LYS A 32 10.42 -13.85 -7.23
N GLY A 33 9.59 -13.77 -6.20
CA GLY A 33 8.30 -13.12 -6.22
C GLY A 33 8.34 -11.63 -5.90
N LYS A 34 7.43 -10.87 -6.50
CA LYS A 34 7.16 -9.47 -6.18
C LYS A 34 5.89 -9.37 -5.34
N VAL A 35 5.98 -8.72 -4.19
CA VAL A 35 4.85 -8.50 -3.28
C VAL A 35 4.49 -7.02 -3.31
N PHE A 36 3.26 -6.71 -3.68
CA PHE A 36 2.63 -5.42 -3.41
C PHE A 36 1.64 -5.61 -2.25
N ALA A 37 1.64 -4.68 -1.30
CA ALA A 37 0.74 -4.75 -0.15
C ALA A 37 0.25 -3.37 0.28
N THR A 38 -0.99 -3.33 0.77
CA THR A 38 -1.64 -2.16 1.34
C THR A 38 -2.51 -2.55 2.53
N THR A 39 -2.58 -1.71 3.56
CA THR A 39 -3.51 -1.86 4.69
C THR A 39 -4.74 -0.96 4.57
N ILE A 40 -4.79 -0.10 3.55
CA ILE A 40 -5.93 0.79 3.27
C ILE A 40 -7.00 0.00 2.48
N GLY A 41 -8.28 0.33 2.68
CA GLY A 41 -9.38 -0.24 1.87
C GLY A 41 -10.55 -0.82 2.67
N HIS A 42 -10.68 -0.48 3.96
CA HIS A 42 -11.78 -0.98 4.79
C HIS A 42 -13.15 -0.35 4.49
N HIS A 43 -13.17 0.92 4.03
CA HIS A 43 -14.39 1.70 3.84
C HIS A 43 -14.82 1.77 2.37
N ASN A 44 -16.14 1.70 2.12
CA ASN A 44 -16.73 1.76 0.78
C ASN A 44 -16.34 3.05 0.05
N GLU A 45 -16.33 4.16 0.75
CA GLU A 45 -15.97 5.48 0.23
C GLU A 45 -14.52 5.48 -0.27
N THR A 46 -13.61 4.82 0.46
CA THR A 46 -12.21 4.69 0.06
C THR A 46 -12.07 3.82 -1.18
N VAL A 47 -12.67 2.63 -1.18
CA VAL A 47 -12.52 1.68 -2.32
C VAL A 47 -13.21 2.15 -3.59
N SER A 48 -14.16 3.10 -3.48
CA SER A 48 -14.84 3.72 -4.61
C SER A 48 -14.06 4.89 -5.22
N THR A 49 -12.98 5.35 -4.57
CA THR A 49 -12.15 6.43 -5.10
C THR A 49 -11.30 5.97 -6.28
N LYS A 50 -11.08 6.87 -7.25
CA LYS A 50 -10.20 6.61 -8.40
C LYS A 50 -8.78 6.32 -7.94
N GLU A 51 -8.30 7.02 -6.91
CA GLU A 51 -6.96 6.91 -6.36
C GLU A 51 -6.71 5.52 -5.77
N PHE A 52 -7.68 4.96 -5.04
CA PHE A 52 -7.58 3.61 -4.52
C PHE A 52 -7.58 2.56 -5.64
N LEU A 53 -8.47 2.71 -6.63
CA LEU A 53 -8.53 1.81 -7.77
C LEU A 53 -7.21 1.85 -8.57
N ASP A 54 -6.67 3.04 -8.84
CA ASP A 54 -5.37 3.21 -9.50
C ASP A 54 -4.24 2.58 -8.67
N LEU A 55 -4.24 2.74 -7.34
CA LEU A 55 -3.26 2.13 -6.44
C LEU A 55 -3.25 0.61 -6.58
N ILE A 56 -4.42 -0.03 -6.50
CA ILE A 56 -4.55 -1.49 -6.61
C ILE A 56 -4.17 -1.95 -8.03
N THR A 57 -4.67 -1.30 -9.08
CA THR A 57 -4.36 -1.66 -10.47
C THR A 57 -2.85 -1.56 -10.74
N ASN A 58 -2.20 -0.49 -10.31
CA ASN A 58 -0.76 -0.33 -10.49
C ASN A 58 0.05 -1.31 -9.64
N GLY A 59 -0.40 -1.60 -8.42
CA GLY A 59 0.21 -2.61 -7.56
C GLY A 59 0.19 -4.01 -8.18
N VAL A 60 -0.94 -4.41 -8.76
CA VAL A 60 -1.09 -5.68 -9.49
C VAL A 60 -0.19 -5.71 -10.72
N ARG A 61 -0.21 -4.67 -11.55
CA ARG A 61 0.64 -4.56 -12.76
C ARG A 61 2.12 -4.66 -12.41
N TRP A 62 2.56 -3.96 -11.37
CA TRP A 62 3.95 -4.03 -10.90
C TRP A 62 4.34 -5.43 -10.43
N ALA A 63 3.49 -6.08 -9.64
CA ALA A 63 3.75 -7.41 -9.08
C ALA A 63 3.83 -8.49 -10.18
N THR A 64 3.02 -8.36 -11.23
CA THR A 64 3.00 -9.30 -12.36
C THR A 64 3.96 -8.92 -13.49
N GLY A 65 4.56 -7.72 -13.46
CA GLY A 65 5.45 -7.23 -14.51
C GLY A 65 4.72 -6.77 -15.78
N HIS A 66 3.41 -6.54 -15.70
CA HIS A 66 2.62 -5.98 -16.79
C HIS A 66 2.83 -4.46 -16.87
N LYS A 67 3.10 -3.96 -18.08
CA LYS A 67 3.26 -2.53 -18.35
C LYS A 67 1.95 -1.82 -18.58
#